data_AF-A0A437JE24-F1
#
_entry.id   AF-A0A437JE24-F1
#
_cell.length_a   1.000
_cell.length_b   1.000
_cell.length_c   1.000
_cell.angle_alpha   90.00
_cell.angle_beta   90.00
_cell.angle_gamma   90.00
#
_symmetry.space_group_name_H-M   'P 1'
#
loop_
_entity.id
_entity.type
_entity.pdbx_description
1 polymer ?
#
loop_
_entity_poly.entity_id
_entity_poly.type
_entity_poly.pdbx_seq_one_letter_code
_entity_poly.pdbx_strand_id
1 'polypeptide(L)'
;MSQPLAIEVDANYDFFLRHLREYVESHAGQYALMKNRSVIEFFDKPGDAYRYAKRAFEDGIFSIQEVTEEPIDLGFFSHVGN
;
A
#
# COMPACT_ATOMS: atom_id res chain seq x y z
N MET A 1 -16.68 12.99 -0.69
CA MET A 1 -15.46 12.17 -0.55
C MET A 1 -14.28 12.99 -1.04
N SER A 2 -13.23 13.15 -0.24
CA SER A 2 -12.11 14.02 -0.56
C SER A 2 -11.25 13.40 -1.67
N GLN A 3 -11.46 13.86 -2.90
CA GLN A 3 -10.77 13.45 -4.14
C GLN A 3 -9.24 13.26 -4.04
N PRO A 4 -8.45 14.08 -3.28
CA PRO A 4 -7.00 13.90 -3.26
C PRO A 4 -6.52 12.58 -2.61
N LEU A 5 -7.28 12.02 -1.66
CA LEU A 5 -6.89 10.78 -0.98
C LEU A 5 -7.00 9.57 -1.91
N ALA A 6 -8.07 9.50 -2.70
CA ALA A 6 -8.27 8.43 -3.66
C ALA A 6 -7.17 8.41 -4.73
N ILE A 7 -6.77 9.59 -5.23
CA ILE A 7 -5.71 9.73 -6.23
C ILE A 7 -4.37 9.23 -5.68
N GLU A 8 -4.03 9.54 -4.43
CA GLU A 8 -2.77 9.06 -3.85
C GLU A 8 -2.78 7.55 -3.62
N VAL A 9 -3.88 6.99 -3.12
CA VAL A 9 -4.03 5.55 -2.92
C VAL A 9 -3.90 4.80 -4.25
N ASP A 10 -4.58 5.26 -5.29
CA ASP A 10 -4.51 4.64 -6.62
C ASP A 10 -3.09 4.73 -7.20
N ALA A 11 -2.44 5.88 -7.07
CA ALA A 11 -1.09 6.07 -7.59
C ALA A 11 -0.03 5.26 -6.82
N ASN A 12 -0.18 5.13 -5.50
CA ASN A 12 0.66 4.26 -4.69
C ASN A 12 0.44 2.80 -5.08
N TYR A 13 -0.81 2.38 -5.26
CA TYR A 13 -1.13 1.02 -5.64
C TYR A 13 -0.62 0.64 -7.04
N ASP A 14 -0.80 1.51 -8.05
CA ASP A 14 -0.24 1.29 -9.39
C ASP A 14 1.30 1.18 -9.36
N PHE A 15 1.97 2.03 -8.58
CA PHE A 15 3.41 1.93 -8.40
C PHE A 15 3.81 0.59 -7.76
N PHE A 16 3.08 0.15 -6.73
CA PHE A 16 3.33 -1.13 -6.07
C PHE A 16 3.21 -2.30 -7.04
N LEU A 17 2.11 -2.38 -7.79
CA LEU A 17 1.84 -3.47 -8.72
C LEU A 17 2.91 -3.60 -9.82
N ARG A 18 3.43 -2.48 -10.32
CA ARG A 18 4.51 -2.48 -11.33
C ARG A 18 5.81 -3.08 -10.82
N HIS A 19 6.06 -2.99 -9.51
CA HIS A 19 7.29 -3.48 -8.86
C HIS A 19 7.05 -4.73 -8.00
N LEU A 20 5.81 -5.23 -7.93
CA LEU A 20 5.43 -6.34 -7.06
C LEU A 20 6.28 -7.59 -7.31
N ARG A 21 6.59 -7.89 -8.58
CA ARG A 21 7.44 -9.04 -8.93
C ARG A 21 8.82 -8.94 -8.27
N GLU A 22 9.44 -7.76 -8.29
CA GLU A 22 10.77 -7.53 -7.69
C GLU A 22 10.70 -7.61 -6.15
N TYR A 23 9.61 -7.11 -5.56
CA TYR A 23 9.41 -7.14 -4.11
C TYR A 23 9.12 -8.55 -3.60
N VAL A 24 8.35 -9.35 -4.33
CA VAL A 24 8.10 -10.75 -3.99
C VAL A 24 9.40 -11.54 -3.87
N GLU A 25 10.34 -11.35 -4.80
CA GLU A 25 11.60 -12.11 -4.81
C GLU A 25 12.45 -11.91 -3.55
N SER A 26 12.27 -10.77 -2.86
CA SER A 26 13.15 -10.33 -1.77
C SER A 26 12.44 -10.07 -0.44
N HIS A 27 11.13 -9.80 -0.47
CA HIS A 27 10.32 -9.29 0.64
C HIS A 27 8.93 -9.97 0.72
N ALA A 28 8.77 -11.17 0.15
CA ALA A 28 7.52 -11.92 0.25
C ALA A 28 7.05 -12.10 1.70
N GLY A 29 5.75 -11.88 1.95
CA GLY A 29 5.13 -11.93 3.27
C GLY A 29 5.38 -10.70 4.15
N GLN A 30 6.11 -9.70 3.65
CA GLN A 30 6.30 -8.42 4.33
C GLN A 30 5.28 -7.37 3.86
N TYR A 31 5.24 -6.25 4.56
CA TYR A 31 4.34 -5.14 4.33
C TYR A 31 5.14 -3.93 3.86
N ALA A 32 4.91 -3.50 2.61
CA ALA A 32 5.49 -2.30 2.05
C ALA A 32 4.73 -1.07 2.53
N LEU A 33 5.43 -0.16 3.20
CA LEU A 33 4.93 1.18 3.51
C LEU A 33 5.20 2.11 2.32
N MET A 34 4.14 2.75 1.85
CA MET A 34 4.20 3.61 0.68
C MET A 34 3.71 5.02 0.96
N LYS A 35 4.36 5.98 0.31
CA LYS A 35 3.97 7.38 0.28
C LYS A 35 4.48 8.02 -0.99
N ASN A 36 3.68 8.90 -1.60
CA ASN A 36 4.09 9.65 -2.80
C ASN A 36 4.68 8.78 -3.93
N ARG A 37 4.07 7.62 -4.21
CA ARG A 37 4.50 6.66 -5.25
C ARG A 37 5.91 6.11 -5.04
N SER A 38 6.28 5.90 -3.78
CA SER A 38 7.56 5.31 -3.42
C SER A 38 7.38 4.37 -2.24
N VAL A 39 8.17 3.29 -2.21
CA VAL A 39 8.30 2.43 -1.04
C VAL A 39 9.27 3.09 -0.08
N ILE A 40 8.81 3.35 1.13
CA ILE A 40 9.60 3.96 2.20
C ILE A 40 10.40 2.88 2.94
N GLU A 41 9.75 1.76 3.27
CA GLU A 41 10.34 0.68 4.05
C GLU A 41 9.45 -0.58 3.98
N PHE A 42 10.03 -1.76 4.22
CA PHE A 42 9.31 -3.02 4.38
C PHE A 42 9.28 -3.46 5.85
N PHE A 43 8.16 -4.03 6.29
CA PHE A 43 7.96 -4.47 7.66
C PHE A 43 7.42 -5.89 7.73
N ASP A 44 7.84 -6.67 8.73
CA ASP A 44 7.30 -8.04 8.93
C ASP A 44 5.85 -8.04 9.43
N LYS A 45 5.38 -6.93 10.00
CA LYS A 45 4.04 -6.81 10.59
C LYS A 45 3.35 -5.52 10.13
N PRO A 46 2.05 -5.58 9.81
CA PRO A 46 1.32 -4.39 9.37
C PRO A 46 1.19 -3.35 10.49
N GLY A 47 1.15 -3.82 11.75
CA GLY A 47 1.11 -2.96 12.92
C GLY A 47 2.37 -2.11 13.10
N ASP A 48 3.53 -2.62 12.69
CA ASP A 48 4.80 -1.89 12.80
C ASP A 48 4.91 -0.84 11.68
N ALA A 49 4.52 -1.19 10.46
CA ALA A 49 4.38 -0.25 9.35
C ALA A 49 3.44 0.91 9.71
N TYR A 50 2.27 0.61 10.30
CA TYR A 50 1.30 1.63 10.72
C TYR A 50 1.86 2.54 11.82
N ARG A 51 2.48 1.97 12.85
CA ARG A 51 3.08 2.76 13.95
C ARG A 51 4.23 3.64 13.48
N TYR A 52 5.00 3.17 12.50
CA TYR A 52 6.05 3.96 11.87
C TYR A 52 5.44 5.10 11.07
N ALA A 53 4.50 4.81 10.16
CA ALA A 53 3.83 5.79 9.32
C ALA A 53 3.14 6.89 10.13
N LYS A 54 2.45 6.53 11.22
CA LYS A 54 1.80 7.49 12.13
C LYS A 54 2.76 8.43 12.83
N ARG A 55 4.03 8.02 13.02
CA ARG A 55 5.07 8.87 13.62
C ARG A 55 5.83 9.67 12.56
N ALA A 56 6.01 9.10 11.37
CA ALA A 56 6.77 9.70 10.28
C ALA A 56 5.95 10.71 9.45
N PHE A 57 4.63 10.52 9.36
CA PHE A 57 3.75 11.29 8.47
C PHE A 57 2.64 11.97 9.25
N GLU A 58 2.78 13.29 9.43
CA GLU A 58 1.80 14.13 10.15
C GLU A 58 0.48 14.30 9.38
N ASP A 59 0.52 14.21 8.05
CA ASP A 59 -0.65 14.29 7.18
C ASP A 59 -1.55 13.03 7.24
N GLY A 60 -1.01 11.94 7.79
CA GLY A 60 -1.71 10.66 7.87
C GLY A 60 -1.99 10.00 6.52
N ILE A 61 -1.33 10.45 5.44
CA ILE A 61 -1.52 9.91 4.10
C ILE A 61 -0.38 8.97 3.76
N PHE A 62 -0.71 7.68 3.67
CA PHE A 62 0.21 6.60 3.31
C PHE A 62 -0.60 5.37 2.91
N SER A 63 0.05 4.40 2.29
CA SER A 63 -0.54 3.10 1.97
C SER A 63 0.34 1.99 2.56
N ILE A 64 -0.27 0.93 3.06
CA ILE A 64 0.45 -0.27 3.51
C ILE A 64 -0.08 -1.40 2.66
N GLN A 65 0.81 -2.10 1.96
CA GLN A 65 0.45 -3.20 1.06
C GLN A 65 1.24 -4.45 1.42
N GLU A 66 0.57 -5.60 1.45
CA GLU A 66 1.22 -6.88 1.65
C GLU A 66 1.92 -7.32 0.35
N VAL A 67 3.16 -7.76 0.47
CA VAL A 67 3.96 -8.30 -0.63
C VAL A 67 3.65 -9.79 -0.76
N THR A 68 2.70 -10.14 -1.61
CA THR A 68 2.31 -11.53 -1.86
C THR A 68 2.18 -11.81 -3.36
N GLU A 69 2.49 -13.05 -3.75
CA GLU A 69 2.38 -13.56 -5.12
C GLU A 69 0.95 -13.77 -5.58
N GLU A 70 0.01 -13.86 -4.63
CA GLU A 70 -1.40 -13.79 -4.94
C GLU A 70 -1.73 -12.30 -5.06
N PRO A 71 -1.86 -11.72 -6.26
CA PRO A 71 -2.57 -10.46 -6.37
C PRO A 71 -3.92 -10.75 -5.71
N ILE A 72 -4.20 -10.12 -4.57
CA ILE A 72 -5.56 -10.06 -4.06
C ILE A 72 -6.33 -9.50 -5.25
N ASP A 73 -7.11 -10.36 -5.89
CA ASP A 73 -7.96 -9.99 -6.99
C ASP A 73 -9.00 -9.05 -6.38
N LEU A 74 -8.67 -7.76 -6.33
CA LEU A 74 -9.58 -6.68 -5.93
C LEU A 74 -10.68 -6.48 -6.99
N GLY A 75 -11.03 -7.54 -7.73
CA GLY A 75 -12.30 -7.63 -8.41
C GLY A 75 -13.41 -7.28 -7.43
N PHE A 76 -14.13 -6.21 -7.72
CA PHE A 76 -15.38 -5.80 -7.07
C PHE A 76 -15.28 -5.04 -5.74
N PHE A 77 -14.65 -3.86 -5.74
CA PHE A 77 -15.25 -2.70 -5.04
C PHE A 77 -15.94 -1.75 -6.04
N SER A 78 -16.60 -2.31 -7.06
CA SER A 78 -17.66 -1.59 -7.77
C SER A 78 -18.87 -1.55 -6.85
N HIS A 79 -19.05 -0.41 -6.18
CA HIS A 79 -20.35 0.20 -5.90
C HIS A 79 -21.55 -0.77 -5.86
N VAL A 80 -21.82 -1.39 -4.71
CA VAL A 80 -23.20 -1.74 -4.34
C VAL A 80 -23.57 -0.84 -3.18
N GLY A 81 -23.81 0.43 -3.53
CA GLY A 81 -24.63 1.29 -2.69
C GLY A 81 -26.04 0.72 -2.72
N ASN A 82 -26.52 0.30 -1.55
CA ASN A 82 -27.93 0.00 -1.30
C ASN A 82 -28.71 1.30 -1.11
#